data_AF-A0A520GKE8-F1
#
_entry.id   AF-A0A520GKE8-F1
#
_cell.length_a   1.000
_cell.length_b   1.000
_cell.length_c   1.000
_cell.angle_alpha   90.00
_cell.angle_beta   90.00
_cell.angle_gamma   90.00
#
_symmetry.space_group_name_H-M   'P 1'
#
loop_
_entity.id
_entity.type
_entity.pdbx_description
1 polymer ?
#
loop_
_entity_poly.entity_id
_entity_poly.type
_entity_poly.pdbx_seq_one_letter_code
_entity_poly.pdbx_strand_id
1 'polypeptide(L)' 'MSAQTFTIGELAREFELTTRAMRFYEDKGLLAPARTGPGGRQ' A
#
# COMPACT_ATOMS: atom_id res chain seq x y z
N MET A 1 -14.43 4.80 15.76
CA MET A 1 -13.29 5.46 15.08
C MET A 1 -13.34 5.05 13.62
N SER A 2 -13.49 5.98 12.68
CA SER A 2 -13.49 5.69 11.25
C SER A 2 -12.06 5.40 10.79
N ALA A 3 -11.77 4.16 10.41
CA ALA A 3 -10.49 3.83 9.79
C ALA A 3 -10.45 4.45 8.39
N GLN A 4 -9.58 5.43 8.19
CA GLN A 4 -9.40 6.05 6.88
C GLN A 4 -8.58 5.10 6.00
N THR A 5 -9.17 4.62 4.91
CA THR A 5 -8.51 3.76 3.94
C THR A 5 -7.74 4.61 2.94
N PHE A 6 -6.45 4.36 2.84
CA PHE A 6 -5.59 4.99 1.85
C PHE A 6 -5.14 3.96 0.83
N THR A 7 -5.05 4.37 -0.42
CA THR A 7 -4.40 3.56 -1.46
C THR A 7 -2.89 3.63 -1.29
N ILE A 8 -2.19 2.61 -1.78
CA ILE A 8 -0.71 2.59 -1.81
C ILE A 8 -0.15 3.84 -2.53
N GLY A 9 -0.84 4.34 -3.55
CA GLY A 9 -0.40 5.53 -4.30
C GLY A 9 -0.50 6.82 -3.50
N GLU A 10 -1.55 6.97 -2.68
CA GLU A 10 -1.71 8.12 -1.78
C GLU A 10 -0.65 8.10 -0.68
N LEU A 11 -0.47 6.95 -0.03
CA LEU A 11 0.61 6.72 0.95
C LEU A 11 1.99 6.98 0.34
N ALA A 12 2.25 6.51 -0.88
CA ALA A 12 3.52 6.77 -1.55
C ALA A 12 3.77 8.28 -1.71
N ARG A 13 2.75 9.03 -2.15
CA ARG A 13 2.87 10.49 -2.30
C ARG A 13 3.08 11.21 -0.98
N GLU A 14 2.36 10.84 0.06
CA GLU A 14 2.40 11.51 1.37
C GLU A 14 3.73 11.30 2.09
N PHE A 15 4.35 10.14 1.92
CA PHE A 15 5.64 9.81 2.52
C PHE A 15 6.84 10.08 1.59
N GLU A 16 6.61 10.71 0.43
CA GLU A 16 7.61 10.88 -0.64
C GLU A 16 8.31 9.56 -1.04
N LEU A 17 7.57 8.46 -0.89
CA LEU A 17 8.00 7.12 -1.24
C LEU A 17 7.53 6.76 -2.64
N THR A 18 8.17 5.75 -3.22
CA THR A 18 7.70 5.17 -4.48
C THR A 18 6.72 4.04 -4.20
N THR A 19 5.80 3.79 -5.14
CA THR A 19 4.95 2.58 -5.13
C THR A 19 5.79 1.30 -5.01
N ARG A 20 7.04 1.33 -5.50
CA ARG A 20 7.97 0.20 -5.38
C ARG A 20 8.51 0.02 -3.96
N ALA A 21 8.74 1.09 -3.21
CA ALA A 21 9.10 1.00 -1.79
C ALA A 21 7.94 0.41 -0.96
N MET A 22 6.70 0.82 -1.24
CA MET A 22 5.52 0.24 -0.59
C MET A 22 5.39 -1.26 -0.86
N ARG A 23 5.56 -1.70 -2.12
CA ARG A 23 5.60 -3.13 -2.47
C ARG A 23 6.75 -3.87 -1.79
N PHE A 24 7.93 -3.27 -1.70
CA PHE A 24 9.05 -3.85 -0.98
C PHE A 24 8.70 -4.10 0.50
N TYR A 25 7.98 -3.18 1.14
CA TYR A 25 7.52 -3.39 2.51
C TYR A 25 6.42 -4.45 2.63
N GLU A 26 5.54 -4.59 1.63
CA GLU A 26 4.61 -5.73 1.55
C GLU A 26 5.35 -7.07 1.42
N ASP A 27 6.34 -7.14 0.54
CA ASP A 27 7.17 -8.34 0.33
C ASP A 27 7.95 -8.72 1.59
N LYS A 28 8.32 -7.73 2.41
CA LYS A 28 8.94 -7.93 3.73
C LYS A 28 7.93 -8.24 4.83
N GLY A 29 6.63 -8.23 4.56
CA GLY A 29 5.57 -8.45 5.53
C GLY A 29 5.37 -7.29 6.52
N LEU A 30 5.95 -6.12 6.25
CA LEU A 30 5.82 -4.91 7.06
C LEU A 30 4.52 -4.16 6.78
N LEU A 31 3.98 -4.31 5.57
CA LEU A 31 2.68 -3.76 5.17
C LEU A 31 1.72 -4.89 4.83
N ALA A 32 0.49 -4.79 5.33
CA ALA A 32 -0.60 -5.70 5.02
C ALA A 32 -1.83 -4.90 4.53
N PRO A 33 -1.76 -4.30 3.33
CA PRO A 33 -2.87 -3.52 2.80
C PRO A 33 -4.08 -4.42 2.56
N ALA A 34 -5.26 -3.92 2.93
CA ALA A 34 -6.52 -4.58 2.56
C ALA A 34 -6.63 -4.56 1.03
N ARG A 35 -6.63 -5.74 0.41
CA ARG A 35 -6.73 -5.89 -1.03
C ARG A 35 -8.18 -5.70 -1.48
N THR A 36 -8.54 -4.46 -1.81
CA THR A 36 -9.80 -4.13 -2.47
C THR A 36 -9.53 -3.63 -3.89
N GLY A 37 -9.55 -4.55 -4.87
CA GLY A 37 -9.43 -4.23 -6.30
C GLY A 37 -9.26 -5.46 -7.21
N PRO A 38 -9.59 -5.40 -8.51
CA PRO A 38 -9.65 -6.57 -9.41
C PRO A 38 -8.28 -7.08 -9.91
N GLY A 39 -7.17 -6.56 -9.39
CA GLY A 39 -5.83 -6.75 -9.93
C GLY A 39 -4.91 -7.54 -9.03
N GLY A 40 -5.31 -8.76 -8.66
CA GLY A 40 -4.43 -9.70 -7.99
C GLY A 40 -3.36 -10.22 -8.95
N ARG A 41 -2.19 -9.57 -8.99
CA ARG A 41 -0.97 -10.21 -9.50
C ARG A 41 0.17 -9.97 -8.53
N GLN A 42 0.80 -11.10 -8.22
CA GLN A 42 1.96 -11.31 -7.36
C GLN A 42 3.03 -10.24 -7.58
#